data_AF-W0J6T6-F1
#
_entry.id   AF-W0J6T6-F1
#
_cell.length_a   1.000
_cell.length_b   1.000
_cell.length_c   1.000
_cell.angle_alpha   90.00
_cell.angle_beta   90.00
_cell.angle_gamma   90.00
#
_symmetry.space_group_name_H-M   'P 1'
#
loop_
_entity.id
_entity.type
_entity.pdbx_description
1 polymer ?
#
loop_
_entity_poly.entity_id
_entity_poly.type
_entity_poly.pdbx_seq_one_letter_code
_entity_poly.pdbx_strand_id
1 'polypeptide(L)'
;MNTPTPIKSRSRRWIVGITVLAVAIAAGLWWWQGGALPPDNGATGSSAAPADPETAQTAVVAAHADQAPWRQFAATHPVLLVVTDADWPWAERQRAVNDLATAALTPELLAACFDYLRSPVPAEEKPAMLERAIRNDLLNVLRTRTDETLALVPVLAEQAADPAQDSALRDYALQHLATWAPRLPEAEQQLAVETLCDTLKAREASYAGTALLGLYDMSNRETRTVSLPGLDLPAEAIRIATDKSMGLHSRIGALALCQQMQVASDDLVALALNWQTDSTLPEPARRAASAYLSQRSR
;
A
#
# COMPACT_ATOMS: atom_id res chain seq x y z
N MET A 1 5.39 18.51 -55.66
CA MET A 1 5.05 17.20 -55.06
C MET A 1 5.34 17.30 -53.58
N ASN A 2 4.31 17.52 -52.75
CA ASN A 2 4.46 17.59 -51.30
C ASN A 2 4.13 16.21 -50.72
N THR A 3 5.12 15.59 -50.09
CA THR A 3 4.93 14.34 -49.35
C THR A 3 4.28 14.64 -47.99
N PRO A 4 3.18 13.98 -47.62
CA PRO A 4 2.55 14.17 -46.32
C PRO A 4 3.42 13.53 -45.23
N THR A 5 3.74 14.31 -44.21
CA THR A 5 4.43 13.84 -43.00
C THR A 5 3.48 12.99 -42.14
N PRO A 6 3.93 11.82 -41.65
CA PRO A 6 3.08 10.96 -40.83
C PRO A 6 2.91 11.55 -39.43
N ILE A 7 1.65 11.83 -39.06
CA ILE A 7 1.26 12.24 -37.71
C ILE A 7 1.46 11.04 -36.78
N LYS A 8 2.47 11.13 -35.91
CA LYS A 8 2.82 10.09 -34.92
C LYS A 8 1.68 9.85 -33.92
N SER A 9 1.35 8.58 -33.72
CA SER A 9 0.28 7.98 -32.89
C SER A 9 0.43 8.17 -31.36
N ARG A 10 0.93 9.32 -30.89
CA ARG A 10 1.18 9.57 -29.45
C ARG A 10 -0.08 9.65 -28.58
N SER A 11 -1.25 9.95 -29.16
CA SER A 11 -2.49 10.17 -28.38
C SER A 11 -3.13 8.89 -27.83
N ARG A 12 -2.88 7.71 -28.43
CA ARG A 12 -3.52 6.46 -27.99
C ARG A 12 -2.92 5.87 -26.71
N ARG A 13 -1.63 6.12 -26.43
CA ARG A 13 -0.98 5.64 -25.20
C ARG A 13 -1.47 6.38 -23.94
N TRP A 14 -1.77 7.67 -24.07
CA TRP A 14 -2.27 8.50 -22.96
C TRP A 14 -3.68 8.11 -22.50
N ILE A 15 -4.59 7.76 -23.43
CA ILE A 15 -5.98 7.42 -23.08
C ILE A 15 -6.08 6.07 -22.36
N VAL A 16 -5.23 5.09 -22.73
CA VAL A 16 -5.19 3.78 -22.07
C VAL A 16 -4.63 3.90 -20.65
N GLY A 17 -3.59 4.72 -20.44
CA GLY A 17 -3.03 4.98 -19.11
C GLY A 17 -4.04 5.60 -18.12
N ILE A 18 -4.88 6.54 -18.58
CA ILE A 18 -5.90 7.19 -17.73
C ILE A 18 -6.97 6.19 -17.27
N THR A 19 -7.35 5.23 -18.12
CA THR A 19 -8.44 4.29 -17.80
C THR A 19 -7.99 3.23 -16.77
N VAL A 20 -6.74 2.78 -16.83
CA VAL A 20 -6.18 1.81 -15.87
C VAL A 20 -5.85 2.48 -14.54
N LEU A 21 -5.33 3.71 -14.57
CA LEU A 21 -5.14 4.51 -13.36
C LEU A 21 -6.49 4.77 -12.65
N ALA A 22 -7.57 4.99 -13.38
CA ALA A 22 -8.91 5.12 -12.80
C ALA A 22 -9.40 3.82 -12.13
N VAL A 23 -9.03 2.65 -12.64
CA VAL A 23 -9.37 1.35 -12.01
C VAL A 23 -8.51 1.09 -10.77
N ALA A 24 -7.22 1.42 -10.80
CA ALA A 24 -6.35 1.34 -9.63
C ALA A 24 -6.76 2.34 -8.53
N ILE A 25 -7.13 3.57 -8.91
CA ILE A 25 -7.70 4.57 -8.00
C ILE A 25 -9.06 4.11 -7.48
N ALA A 26 -9.93 3.53 -8.32
CA ALA A 26 -11.21 3.01 -7.87
C ALA A 26 -11.06 1.80 -6.93
N ALA A 27 -10.08 0.93 -7.15
CA ALA A 27 -9.75 -0.17 -6.24
C ALA A 27 -9.16 0.36 -4.92
N GLY A 28 -8.28 1.37 -4.98
CA GLY A 28 -7.75 2.08 -3.81
C GLY A 28 -8.83 2.86 -3.04
N LEU A 29 -9.80 3.48 -3.74
CA LEU A 29 -10.95 4.16 -3.15
C LEU A 29 -11.99 3.18 -2.59
N TRP A 30 -12.20 2.03 -3.23
CA TRP A 30 -13.06 0.97 -2.73
C TRP A 30 -12.47 0.33 -1.45
N TRP A 31 -11.15 0.20 -1.41
CA TRP A 31 -10.42 -0.17 -0.20
C TRP A 31 -10.49 0.93 0.89
N TRP A 32 -10.36 2.21 0.50
CA TRP A 32 -10.55 3.37 1.39
C TRP A 32 -11.96 3.46 2.00
N GLN A 33 -12.99 2.99 1.29
CA GLN A 33 -14.36 2.95 1.78
C GLN A 33 -14.69 1.71 2.64
N GLY A 34 -13.70 0.92 3.03
CA GLY A 34 -13.92 -0.24 3.91
C GLY A 34 -14.69 -1.37 3.22
N GLY A 35 -14.50 -1.56 1.92
CA GLY A 35 -14.96 -2.74 1.20
C GLY A 35 -14.25 -3.99 1.70
N ALA A 36 -14.62 -4.49 2.88
CA ALA A 36 -14.22 -5.81 3.32
C ALA A 36 -14.85 -6.83 2.38
N LEU A 37 -14.03 -7.58 1.64
CA LEU A 37 -14.47 -8.89 1.19
C LEU A 37 -14.76 -9.72 2.45
N PRO A 38 -15.73 -10.66 2.40
CA PRO A 38 -15.90 -11.63 3.47
C PRO A 38 -14.53 -12.26 3.80
N PRO A 39 -14.22 -12.49 5.10
CA PRO A 39 -12.98 -13.16 5.47
C PRO A 39 -12.83 -14.44 4.66
N ASP A 40 -11.64 -14.66 4.12
CA ASP A 40 -11.29 -15.83 3.34
C ASP A 40 -11.42 -17.05 4.27
N ASN A 41 -12.51 -17.81 4.13
CA ASN A 41 -12.84 -18.97 4.97
C ASN A 41 -11.95 -20.18 4.63
N GLY A 42 -10.64 -19.97 4.54
CA GLY A 42 -9.63 -21.01 4.39
C GLY A 42 -9.50 -21.82 5.68
N ALA A 43 -10.28 -22.90 5.78
CA ALA A 43 -10.04 -24.08 6.63
C ALA A 43 -9.70 -23.84 8.11
N THR A 44 -10.70 -23.45 8.91
CA THR A 44 -10.63 -23.59 10.38
C THR A 44 -11.03 -25.01 10.80
N GLY A 45 -10.04 -25.86 11.06
CA GLY A 45 -10.21 -27.04 11.90
C GLY A 45 -10.43 -26.61 13.35
N SER A 46 -11.64 -26.81 13.87
CA SER A 46 -12.02 -26.50 15.25
C SER A 46 -11.36 -27.50 16.22
N SER A 47 -10.40 -27.04 17.00
CA SER A 47 -9.90 -27.73 18.20
C SER A 47 -10.14 -26.85 19.42
N ALA A 48 -10.76 -27.39 20.46
CA ALA A 48 -11.18 -26.66 21.65
C ALA A 48 -10.04 -26.50 22.68
N ALA A 49 -9.83 -25.24 23.10
CA ALA A 49 -9.32 -24.67 24.36
C ALA A 49 -8.10 -25.32 25.08
N PRO A 50 -7.16 -24.48 25.56
CA PRO A 50 -7.30 -23.89 26.90
C PRO A 50 -7.09 -22.37 26.93
N ALA A 51 -7.41 -21.71 28.05
CA ALA A 51 -7.30 -20.26 28.23
C ALA A 51 -5.89 -19.75 27.87
N ASP A 52 -5.83 -18.82 26.90
CA ASP A 52 -4.62 -18.45 26.20
C ASP A 52 -3.69 -17.53 27.02
N PRO A 53 -2.37 -17.79 27.06
CA PRO A 53 -1.36 -16.82 27.51
C PRO A 53 -1.34 -15.53 26.67
N GLU A 54 -2.02 -15.53 25.51
CA GLU A 54 -2.16 -14.41 24.59
C GLU A 54 -2.89 -13.21 25.23
N THR A 55 -3.92 -13.43 26.05
CA THR A 55 -4.66 -12.33 26.69
C THR A 55 -3.81 -11.57 27.71
N ALA A 56 -2.87 -12.26 28.37
CA ALA A 56 -1.91 -11.63 29.28
C ALA A 56 -0.82 -10.85 28.52
N GLN A 57 -0.39 -11.36 27.36
CA GLN A 57 0.57 -10.67 26.48
C GLN A 57 -0.03 -9.38 25.91
N THR A 58 -1.29 -9.39 25.47
CA THR A 58 -1.97 -8.20 24.92
C THR A 58 -2.12 -7.10 25.98
N ALA A 59 -2.43 -7.46 27.22
CA ALA A 59 -2.57 -6.49 28.32
C ALA A 59 -1.23 -5.84 28.71
N VAL A 60 -0.11 -6.59 28.68
CA VAL A 60 1.23 -6.05 28.99
C VAL A 60 1.73 -5.11 27.88
N VAL A 61 1.43 -5.43 26.62
CA VAL A 61 1.76 -4.56 25.46
C VAL A 61 0.95 -3.26 25.51
N ALA A 62 -0.35 -3.32 25.84
CA ALA A 62 -1.19 -2.13 25.99
C ALA A 62 -0.71 -1.22 27.14
N ALA A 63 -0.36 -1.79 28.30
CA ALA A 63 0.12 -1.01 29.44
C ALA A 63 1.49 -0.34 29.22
N HIS A 64 2.38 -0.94 28.42
CA HIS A 64 3.65 -0.31 28.03
C HIS A 64 3.45 0.78 26.96
N ALA A 65 2.44 0.63 26.09
CA ALA A 65 2.13 1.63 25.06
C ALA A 65 1.66 2.97 25.66
N ASP A 66 1.05 2.97 26.86
CA ASP A 66 0.59 4.18 27.55
C ASP A 66 1.73 5.00 28.17
N GLN A 67 2.93 4.43 28.36
CA GLN A 67 4.09 5.14 28.92
C GLN A 67 5.12 5.56 27.87
N ALA A 68 4.80 5.42 26.58
CA ALA A 68 5.74 5.75 25.52
C ALA A 68 6.17 7.24 25.59
N PRO A 69 7.47 7.55 25.51
CA PRO A 69 7.98 8.93 25.63
C PRO A 69 7.30 9.94 24.70
N TRP A 70 6.89 9.52 23.51
CA TRP A 70 6.19 10.36 22.54
C TRP A 70 4.82 10.85 23.05
N ARG A 71 4.12 10.08 23.90
CA ARG A 71 2.85 10.49 24.50
C ARG A 71 3.04 11.64 25.50
N GLN A 72 4.13 11.62 26.26
CA GLN A 72 4.45 12.70 27.19
C GLN A 72 4.72 14.01 26.43
N PHE A 73 5.47 13.93 25.32
CA PHE A 73 5.68 15.07 24.44
C PHE A 73 4.36 15.54 23.82
N ALA A 74 3.58 14.63 23.23
CA ALA A 74 2.29 14.91 22.60
C ALA A 74 1.31 15.59 23.57
N ALA A 75 1.26 15.17 24.83
CA ALA A 75 0.39 15.75 25.86
C ALA A 75 0.71 17.23 26.16
N THR A 76 1.93 17.67 25.90
CA THR A 76 2.36 19.07 26.07
C THR A 76 2.35 19.87 24.77
N HIS A 77 2.27 19.20 23.62
CA HIS A 77 2.31 19.84 22.32
C HIS A 77 0.89 20.02 21.76
N PRO A 78 0.40 21.25 21.54
CA PRO A 78 -1.03 21.51 21.28
C PRO A 78 -1.57 20.78 20.05
N VAL A 79 -0.81 20.72 18.95
CA VAL A 79 -1.24 20.03 17.73
C VAL A 79 -1.24 18.50 17.90
N LEU A 80 -0.14 17.92 18.41
CA LEU A 80 -0.05 16.46 18.59
C LEU A 80 -1.02 15.93 19.63
N LEU A 81 -1.32 16.70 20.68
CA LEU A 81 -2.36 16.32 21.62
C LEU A 81 -3.67 16.05 20.86
N VAL A 82 -4.11 16.99 20.02
CA VAL A 82 -5.34 16.83 19.23
C VAL A 82 -5.22 15.69 18.22
N VAL A 83 -4.08 15.52 17.54
CA VAL A 83 -3.91 14.46 16.54
C VAL A 83 -4.00 13.06 17.18
N THR A 84 -3.37 12.87 18.33
CA THR A 84 -3.11 11.52 18.90
C THR A 84 -4.12 11.11 19.97
N ASP A 85 -4.85 12.05 20.56
CA ASP A 85 -5.89 11.76 21.55
C ASP A 85 -7.21 11.39 20.85
N ALA A 86 -7.65 10.16 21.07
CA ALA A 86 -8.85 9.59 20.46
C ALA A 86 -10.16 10.20 20.99
N ASP A 87 -10.11 10.90 22.13
CA ASP A 87 -11.29 11.58 22.70
C ASP A 87 -11.65 12.87 21.94
N TRP A 88 -10.75 13.38 21.09
CA TRP A 88 -11.04 14.52 20.23
C TRP A 88 -11.94 14.13 19.05
N PRO A 89 -12.90 15.00 18.67
CA PRO A 89 -13.74 14.77 17.50
C PRO A 89 -12.89 14.58 16.23
N TRP A 90 -13.28 13.62 15.39
CA TRP A 90 -12.59 13.29 14.13
C TRP A 90 -12.19 14.51 13.30
N ALA A 91 -13.12 15.43 13.08
CA ALA A 91 -12.89 16.62 12.25
C ALA A 91 -11.81 17.56 12.83
N GLU A 92 -11.67 17.59 14.16
CA GLU A 92 -10.64 18.36 14.84
C GLU A 92 -9.27 17.68 14.71
N ARG A 93 -9.23 16.35 14.88
CA ARG A 93 -8.01 15.55 14.63
C ARG A 93 -7.49 15.74 13.21
N GLN A 94 -8.38 15.64 12.21
CA GLN A 94 -8.03 15.82 10.81
C GLN A 94 -7.58 17.26 10.49
N ARG A 95 -8.22 18.27 11.07
CA ARG A 95 -7.78 19.66 10.95
C ARG A 95 -6.37 19.84 11.53
N ALA A 96 -6.11 19.31 12.72
CA ALA A 96 -4.79 19.37 13.35
C ALA A 96 -3.71 18.68 12.51
N VAL A 97 -4.01 17.55 11.87
CA VAL A 97 -3.10 16.92 10.90
C VAL A 97 -2.81 17.85 9.72
N ASN A 98 -3.84 18.48 9.14
CA ASN A 98 -3.66 19.39 8.01
C ASN A 98 -2.85 20.65 8.39
N ASP A 99 -3.01 21.15 9.62
CA ASP A 99 -2.25 22.30 10.11
C ASP A 99 -0.73 22.01 10.16
N LEU A 100 -0.34 20.75 10.38
CA LEU A 100 1.08 20.32 10.30
C LEU A 100 1.69 20.49 8.90
N ALA A 101 0.89 20.62 7.84
CA ALA A 101 1.40 20.86 6.49
C ALA A 101 2.12 22.23 6.38
N THR A 102 1.77 23.19 7.24
CA THR A 102 2.34 24.55 7.21
C THR A 102 3.06 24.95 8.50
N ALA A 103 2.91 24.20 9.59
CA ALA A 103 3.57 24.46 10.85
C ALA A 103 5.11 24.32 10.79
N ALA A 104 5.85 24.92 11.71
CA ALA A 104 7.27 24.60 11.86
C ALA A 104 7.43 23.19 12.45
N LEU A 105 8.17 22.30 11.79
CA LEU A 105 8.41 20.94 12.27
C LEU A 105 9.74 20.90 13.02
N THR A 106 9.68 21.00 14.34
CA THR A 106 10.89 20.80 15.16
C THR A 106 11.33 19.34 15.12
N PRO A 107 12.62 19.04 15.36
CA PRO A 107 13.10 17.65 15.41
C PRO A 107 12.33 16.79 16.42
N GLU A 108 11.93 17.35 17.57
CA GLU A 108 11.17 16.65 18.61
C GLU A 108 9.74 16.35 18.17
N LEU A 109 9.10 17.30 17.48
CA LEU A 109 7.77 17.10 16.89
C LEU A 109 7.80 16.01 15.82
N LEU A 110 8.81 16.01 14.94
CA LEU A 110 8.99 14.96 13.93
C LEU A 110 9.21 13.59 14.57
N ALA A 111 10.09 13.50 15.57
CA ALA A 111 10.34 12.26 16.29
C ALA A 111 9.05 11.72 16.92
N ALA A 112 8.27 12.59 17.58
CA ALA A 112 6.99 12.20 18.16
C ALA A 112 5.95 11.77 17.11
N CYS A 113 5.91 12.41 15.95
CA CYS A 113 5.08 11.96 14.81
C CYS A 113 5.49 10.55 14.34
N PHE A 114 6.79 10.28 14.21
CA PHE A 114 7.29 8.97 13.77
C PHE A 114 7.00 7.88 14.80
N ASP A 115 7.20 8.17 16.08
CA ASP A 115 6.88 7.24 17.17
C ASP A 115 5.39 6.97 17.27
N TYR A 116 4.56 7.98 17.06
CA TYR A 116 3.11 7.81 16.94
C TYR A 116 2.77 6.87 15.78
N LEU A 117 3.34 7.07 14.60
CA LEU A 117 3.10 6.21 13.43
C LEU A 117 3.50 4.75 13.67
N ARG A 118 4.59 4.51 14.41
CA ARG A 118 5.04 3.16 14.79
C ARG A 118 4.18 2.49 15.87
N SER A 119 3.51 3.29 16.70
CA SER A 119 2.78 2.76 17.84
C SER A 119 1.65 1.80 17.41
N PRO A 120 1.30 0.78 18.22
CA PRO A 120 0.23 -0.15 17.87
C PRO A 120 -1.12 0.55 17.66
N VAL A 121 -1.93 0.04 16.73
CA VAL A 121 -3.32 0.46 16.54
C VAL A 121 -4.20 -0.22 17.61
N PRO A 122 -5.23 0.46 18.17
CA PRO A 122 -6.19 -0.17 19.07
C PRO A 122 -6.82 -1.43 18.45
N ALA A 123 -7.09 -2.45 19.26
CA ALA A 123 -7.65 -3.73 18.79
C ALA A 123 -9.12 -3.62 18.33
N GLU A 124 -9.87 -2.63 18.84
CA GLU A 124 -11.28 -2.44 18.51
C GLU A 124 -11.47 -1.91 17.08
N GLU A 125 -12.32 -2.57 16.28
CA GLU A 125 -12.44 -2.34 14.83
C GLU A 125 -12.77 -0.89 14.44
N LYS A 126 -13.76 -0.26 15.10
CA LYS A 126 -14.16 1.13 14.79
C LYS A 126 -13.09 2.14 15.18
N PRO A 127 -12.55 2.13 16.43
CA PRO A 127 -11.38 2.93 16.78
C PRO A 127 -10.20 2.70 15.84
N ALA A 128 -9.92 1.45 15.46
CA ALA A 128 -8.83 1.11 14.55
C ALA A 128 -9.00 1.72 13.16
N MET A 129 -10.20 1.74 12.59
CA MET A 129 -10.46 2.33 11.27
C MET A 129 -10.16 3.85 11.27
N LEU A 130 -10.67 4.57 12.26
CA LEU A 130 -10.41 6.01 12.39
C LEU A 130 -8.92 6.26 12.63
N GLU A 131 -8.30 5.49 13.51
CA GLU A 131 -6.89 5.63 13.82
C GLU A 131 -5.98 5.40 12.59
N ARG A 132 -6.26 4.38 11.79
CA ARG A 132 -5.58 4.13 10.50
C ARG A 132 -5.74 5.32 9.55
N ALA A 133 -6.93 5.91 9.48
CA ALA A 133 -7.19 7.05 8.61
C ALA A 133 -6.42 8.32 9.04
N ILE A 134 -6.35 8.65 10.34
CA ILE A 134 -5.52 9.79 10.83
C ILE A 134 -4.06 9.56 10.50
N ARG A 135 -3.55 8.35 10.72
CA ARG A 135 -2.15 8.02 10.42
C ARG A 135 -1.84 8.14 8.93
N ASN A 136 -2.75 7.69 8.07
CA ASN A 136 -2.59 7.85 6.63
C ASN A 136 -2.62 9.34 6.22
N ASP A 137 -3.48 10.16 6.81
CA ASP A 137 -3.50 11.61 6.57
C ASP A 137 -2.19 12.26 7.05
N LEU A 138 -1.68 11.86 8.23
CA LEU A 138 -0.39 12.33 8.76
C LEU A 138 0.77 11.95 7.85
N LEU A 139 0.81 10.70 7.37
CA LEU A 139 1.81 10.25 6.38
C LEU A 139 1.76 11.10 5.11
N ASN A 140 0.57 11.39 4.59
CA ASN A 140 0.40 12.26 3.44
C ASN A 140 0.97 13.65 3.68
N VAL A 141 0.64 14.27 4.82
CA VAL A 141 1.14 15.60 5.20
C VAL A 141 2.66 15.61 5.31
N LEU A 142 3.25 14.68 6.08
CA LEU A 142 4.70 14.63 6.27
C LEU A 142 5.42 14.45 4.93
N ARG A 143 4.93 13.56 4.07
CA ARG A 143 5.50 13.31 2.73
C ARG A 143 5.54 14.54 1.83
N THR A 144 4.66 15.52 2.02
CA THR A 144 4.71 16.77 1.21
C THR A 144 5.92 17.64 1.54
N ARG A 145 6.62 17.36 2.64
CA ARG A 145 7.73 18.15 3.20
C ARG A 145 9.05 17.39 3.09
N THR A 146 9.34 16.88 1.89
CA THR A 146 10.39 15.90 1.63
C THR A 146 11.70 16.17 2.36
N ASP A 147 12.23 17.39 2.26
CA ASP A 147 13.56 17.74 2.80
C ASP A 147 13.61 17.67 4.34
N GLU A 148 12.48 17.93 5.01
CA GLU A 148 12.36 17.89 6.48
C GLU A 148 12.07 16.48 7.00
N THR A 149 11.51 15.61 6.16
CA THR A 149 10.95 14.32 6.60
C THR A 149 11.65 13.10 5.99
N LEU A 150 12.87 13.22 5.44
CA LEU A 150 13.58 12.06 4.88
C LEU A 150 13.71 10.87 5.84
N ALA A 151 13.82 11.16 7.15
CA ALA A 151 13.81 10.15 8.21
C ALA A 151 12.49 9.33 8.32
N LEU A 152 11.42 9.72 7.62
CA LEU A 152 10.20 8.94 7.50
C LEU A 152 10.39 7.67 6.65
N VAL A 153 11.34 7.67 5.70
CA VAL A 153 11.58 6.52 4.82
C VAL A 153 11.97 5.26 5.60
N PRO A 154 12.96 5.28 6.52
CA PRO A 154 13.25 4.12 7.35
C PRO A 154 12.08 3.75 8.29
N VAL A 155 11.29 4.72 8.78
CA VAL A 155 10.08 4.43 9.58
C VAL A 155 9.09 3.57 8.77
N LEU A 156 8.83 3.96 7.52
CA LEU A 156 7.94 3.20 6.63
C LEU A 156 8.51 1.83 6.27
N ALA A 157 9.82 1.73 6.07
CA ALA A 157 10.48 0.45 5.79
C ALA A 157 10.37 -0.52 6.99
N GLU A 158 10.66 -0.04 8.20
CA GLU A 158 10.46 -0.79 9.45
C GLU A 158 9.00 -1.22 9.61
N GLN A 159 8.06 -0.30 9.40
CA GLN A 159 6.64 -0.57 9.51
C GLN A 159 6.18 -1.63 8.51
N ALA A 160 6.65 -1.57 7.26
CA ALA A 160 6.31 -2.58 6.24
C ALA A 160 6.87 -3.96 6.60
N ALA A 161 8.07 -4.04 7.19
CA ALA A 161 8.75 -5.28 7.53
C ALA A 161 8.27 -5.92 8.84
N ASP A 162 7.57 -5.19 9.72
CA ASP A 162 7.14 -5.70 11.02
C ASP A 162 5.87 -6.56 10.92
N PRO A 163 5.95 -7.90 11.15
CA PRO A 163 4.78 -8.77 11.09
C PRO A 163 3.80 -8.56 12.26
N ALA A 164 4.24 -7.92 13.36
CA ALA A 164 3.37 -7.60 14.50
C ALA A 164 2.58 -6.30 14.27
N GLN A 165 2.89 -5.55 13.21
CA GLN A 165 2.18 -4.33 12.86
C GLN A 165 0.84 -4.63 12.18
N ASP A 166 -0.10 -3.69 12.33
CA ASP A 166 -1.39 -3.73 11.65
C ASP A 166 -1.23 -3.87 10.13
N SER A 167 -1.92 -4.85 9.54
CA SER A 167 -1.77 -5.19 8.13
C SER A 167 -2.08 -4.03 7.18
N ALA A 168 -3.07 -3.19 7.53
CA ALA A 168 -3.40 -2.03 6.69
C ALA A 168 -2.31 -0.96 6.78
N LEU A 169 -1.73 -0.75 7.96
CA LEU A 169 -0.57 0.14 8.12
C LEU A 169 0.67 -0.37 7.37
N ARG A 170 0.93 -1.68 7.34
CA ARG A 170 2.01 -2.26 6.52
C ARG A 170 1.81 -1.98 5.04
N ASP A 171 0.59 -2.18 4.54
CA ASP A 171 0.25 -1.90 3.14
C ASP A 171 0.33 -0.39 2.82
N TYR A 172 -0.17 0.49 3.69
CA TYR A 172 0.00 1.94 3.53
C TYR A 172 1.47 2.34 3.45
N ALA A 173 2.33 1.76 4.29
CA ALA A 173 3.76 2.06 4.25
C ALA A 173 4.37 1.74 2.88
N LEU A 174 4.03 0.59 2.30
CA LEU A 174 4.46 0.20 0.96
C LEU A 174 3.91 1.13 -0.12
N GLN A 175 2.63 1.50 -0.05
CA GLN A 175 2.01 2.45 -1.00
C GLN A 175 2.71 3.82 -0.96
N HIS A 176 3.02 4.32 0.24
CA HIS A 176 3.72 5.59 0.44
C HIS A 176 5.15 5.51 -0.08
N LEU A 177 5.90 4.45 0.25
CA LEU A 177 7.26 4.22 -0.28
C LEU A 177 7.27 4.20 -1.81
N ALA A 178 6.41 3.39 -2.43
CA ALA A 178 6.28 3.29 -3.88
C ALA A 178 5.99 4.63 -4.55
N THR A 179 5.07 5.41 -3.98
CA THR A 179 4.65 6.69 -4.57
C THR A 179 5.69 7.79 -4.33
N TRP A 180 6.40 7.76 -3.20
CA TRP A 180 7.35 8.80 -2.81
C TRP A 180 8.74 8.61 -3.41
N ALA A 181 9.19 7.36 -3.54
CA ALA A 181 10.55 7.02 -3.93
C ALA A 181 11.08 7.73 -5.19
N PRO A 182 10.29 8.00 -6.25
CA PRO A 182 10.76 8.76 -7.40
C PRO A 182 11.23 10.19 -7.08
N ARG A 183 10.83 10.75 -5.93
CA ARG A 183 11.13 12.12 -5.49
C ARG A 183 12.17 12.18 -4.38
N LEU A 184 12.62 11.01 -3.89
CA LEU A 184 13.60 10.92 -2.81
C LEU A 184 15.03 11.10 -3.35
N PRO A 185 15.99 11.50 -2.49
CA PRO A 185 17.40 11.36 -2.77
C PRO A 185 17.77 9.87 -2.98
N GLU A 186 18.95 9.63 -3.57
CA GLU A 186 19.34 8.29 -4.04
C GLU A 186 19.38 7.23 -2.93
N ALA A 187 19.89 7.58 -1.75
CA ALA A 187 20.00 6.64 -0.63
C ALA A 187 18.61 6.18 -0.12
N GLU A 188 17.69 7.12 0.10
CA GLU A 188 16.34 6.82 0.55
C GLU A 188 15.50 6.16 -0.56
N GLN A 189 15.70 6.56 -1.81
CA GLN A 189 15.10 5.87 -2.96
C GLN A 189 15.54 4.40 -3.01
N GLN A 190 16.83 4.12 -2.80
CA GLN A 190 17.37 2.76 -2.78
C GLN A 190 16.76 1.94 -1.63
N LEU A 191 16.66 2.50 -0.42
CA LEU A 191 16.01 1.84 0.71
C LEU A 191 14.54 1.51 0.42
N ALA A 192 13.80 2.42 -0.21
CA ALA A 192 12.42 2.17 -0.60
C ALA A 192 12.31 1.03 -1.63
N VAL A 193 13.21 0.99 -2.62
CA VAL A 193 13.28 -0.08 -3.62
C VAL A 193 13.60 -1.43 -2.98
N GLU A 194 14.58 -1.46 -2.07
CA GLU A 194 14.96 -2.66 -1.34
C GLU A 194 13.78 -3.19 -0.52
N THR A 195 13.10 -2.32 0.21
CA THR A 195 11.90 -2.69 1.00
C THR A 195 10.81 -3.30 0.12
N LEU A 196 10.52 -2.71 -1.04
CA LEU A 196 9.53 -3.23 -1.98
C LEU A 196 9.98 -4.57 -2.58
N CYS A 197 11.27 -4.70 -2.94
CA CYS A 197 11.83 -5.95 -3.44
C CYS A 197 11.77 -7.07 -2.39
N ASP A 198 12.07 -6.77 -1.14
CA ASP A 198 12.08 -7.75 -0.07
C ASP A 198 10.66 -8.18 0.30
N THR A 199 9.71 -7.25 0.31
CA THR A 199 8.27 -7.57 0.45
C THR A 199 7.79 -8.51 -0.66
N LEU A 200 8.20 -8.25 -1.89
CA LEU A 200 7.87 -9.09 -3.04
C LEU A 200 8.46 -10.51 -2.91
N LYS A 201 9.70 -10.62 -2.43
CA LYS A 201 10.42 -11.89 -2.20
C LYS A 201 9.89 -12.68 -1.00
N ALA A 202 9.43 -12.00 0.05
CA ALA A 202 8.85 -12.62 1.24
C ALA A 202 7.55 -13.37 0.94
N ARG A 203 6.95 -13.14 -0.25
CA ARG A 203 5.71 -13.79 -0.72
C ARG A 203 4.55 -13.59 0.24
N GLU A 204 4.51 -12.43 0.88
CA GLU A 204 3.38 -12.08 1.73
C GLU A 204 2.15 -11.85 0.85
N ALA A 205 1.21 -12.78 0.95
CA ALA A 205 0.06 -12.90 0.06
C ALA A 205 -0.73 -11.60 -0.13
N SER A 206 -0.78 -10.76 0.92
CA SER A 206 -1.55 -9.51 0.95
C SER A 206 -0.81 -8.30 0.37
N TYR A 207 0.53 -8.30 0.35
CA TYR A 207 1.33 -7.09 0.06
C TYR A 207 2.14 -7.20 -1.23
N ALA A 208 2.35 -8.41 -1.74
CA ALA A 208 3.12 -8.65 -2.95
C ALA A 208 2.57 -7.87 -4.16
N GLY A 209 1.25 -7.70 -4.27
CA GLY A 209 0.63 -6.89 -5.33
C GLY A 209 0.99 -5.41 -5.25
N THR A 210 0.94 -4.83 -4.05
CA THR A 210 1.31 -3.42 -3.79
C THR A 210 2.78 -3.18 -4.12
N ALA A 211 3.66 -4.07 -3.64
CA ALA A 211 5.09 -3.98 -3.92
C ALA A 211 5.39 -4.08 -5.43
N LEU A 212 4.78 -5.05 -6.12
CA LEU A 212 4.94 -5.25 -7.56
C LEU A 212 4.49 -4.01 -8.36
N LEU A 213 3.31 -3.45 -8.05
CA LEU A 213 2.79 -2.25 -8.71
C LEU A 213 3.74 -1.06 -8.50
N GLY A 214 4.21 -0.87 -7.26
CA GLY A 214 5.15 0.20 -6.93
C GLY A 214 6.45 0.11 -7.72
N LEU A 215 7.06 -1.07 -7.76
CA LEU A 215 8.30 -1.31 -8.53
C LEU A 215 8.10 -1.10 -10.03
N TYR A 216 6.96 -1.54 -10.56
CA TYR A 216 6.60 -1.29 -11.95
C TYR A 216 6.45 0.19 -12.26
N ASP A 217 5.72 0.94 -11.44
CA ASP A 217 5.53 2.38 -11.63
C ASP A 217 6.87 3.13 -11.55
N MET A 218 7.77 2.72 -10.67
CA MET A 218 9.11 3.28 -10.56
C MET A 218 9.95 2.99 -11.80
N SER A 219 9.89 1.77 -12.33
CA SER A 219 10.64 1.37 -13.54
C SER A 219 10.21 2.10 -14.82
N ASN A 220 8.95 2.56 -14.89
CA ASN A 220 8.38 3.20 -16.08
C ASN A 220 8.42 4.74 -16.05
N ARG A 221 8.86 5.36 -14.96
CA ARG A 221 8.99 6.81 -14.88
C ARG A 221 10.24 7.26 -15.62
N GLU A 222 10.06 8.17 -16.59
CA GLU A 222 11.13 8.69 -17.47
C GLU A 222 12.25 9.44 -16.71
N THR A 223 12.03 9.80 -15.45
CA THR A 223 12.87 10.75 -14.72
C THR A 223 14.12 10.16 -14.07
N ARG A 224 14.20 8.83 -13.86
CA ARG A 224 15.40 8.12 -13.37
C ARG A 224 15.18 6.61 -13.54
N THR A 225 16.06 5.94 -14.27
CA THR A 225 16.07 4.48 -14.31
C THR A 225 16.50 3.95 -12.96
N VAL A 226 15.54 3.51 -12.15
CA VAL A 226 15.82 2.80 -10.91
C VAL A 226 16.35 1.42 -11.27
N SER A 227 17.54 1.08 -10.75
CA SER A 227 18.08 -0.28 -10.92
C SER A 227 17.27 -1.24 -10.05
N LEU A 228 16.72 -2.29 -10.67
CA LEU A 228 16.03 -3.38 -9.99
C LEU A 228 16.87 -4.65 -10.12
N PRO A 229 18.02 -4.76 -9.43
CA PRO A 229 18.99 -5.81 -9.68
C PRO A 229 18.39 -7.19 -9.42
N GLY A 230 18.40 -8.03 -10.47
CA GLY A 230 17.93 -9.41 -10.40
C GLY A 230 16.41 -9.57 -10.35
N LEU A 231 15.64 -8.52 -10.64
CA LEU A 231 14.17 -8.59 -10.65
C LEU A 231 13.62 -8.57 -12.08
N ASP A 232 12.91 -9.65 -12.45
CA ASP A 232 12.12 -9.74 -13.67
C ASP A 232 10.65 -9.45 -13.33
N LEU A 233 10.24 -8.19 -13.49
CA LEU A 233 8.87 -7.74 -13.18
C LEU A 233 7.79 -8.52 -13.96
N PRO A 234 7.92 -8.75 -15.28
CA PRO A 234 7.07 -9.68 -16.02
C PRO A 234 6.94 -11.06 -15.39
N ALA A 235 8.06 -11.70 -15.03
CA ALA A 235 8.03 -13.04 -14.44
C ALA A 235 7.35 -13.05 -13.06
N GLU A 236 7.64 -12.06 -12.21
CA GLU A 236 7.00 -11.92 -10.91
C GLU A 236 5.50 -11.63 -11.00
N ALA A 237 5.07 -10.83 -11.99
CA ALA A 237 3.66 -10.58 -12.24
C ALA A 237 2.91 -11.85 -12.70
N ILE A 238 3.49 -12.64 -13.60
CA ILE A 238 2.92 -13.95 -13.98
C ILE A 238 2.80 -14.82 -12.74
N ARG A 239 3.88 -14.96 -11.97
CA ARG A 239 3.94 -15.79 -10.77
C ARG A 239 2.84 -15.40 -9.78
N ILE A 240 2.74 -14.11 -9.42
CA ILE A 240 1.74 -13.65 -8.46
C ILE A 240 0.33 -13.91 -8.99
N ALA A 241 0.03 -13.63 -10.25
CA ALA A 241 -1.31 -13.83 -10.80
C ALA A 241 -1.74 -15.31 -10.74
N THR A 242 -0.83 -16.24 -11.05
CA THR A 242 -1.13 -17.68 -11.15
C THR A 242 -1.00 -18.45 -9.83
N ASP A 243 -0.25 -17.93 -8.86
CA ASP A 243 -0.05 -18.53 -7.55
C ASP A 243 -1.32 -18.42 -6.69
N LYS A 244 -1.99 -19.55 -6.46
CA LYS A 244 -3.23 -19.63 -5.66
C LYS A 244 -3.00 -19.38 -4.17
N SER A 245 -1.76 -19.41 -3.68
CA SER A 245 -1.44 -19.05 -2.30
C SER A 245 -1.38 -17.52 -2.08
N MET A 246 -1.32 -16.74 -3.16
CA MET A 246 -1.39 -15.28 -3.08
C MET A 246 -2.82 -14.81 -2.85
N GLY A 247 -2.98 -13.71 -2.11
CA GLY A 247 -4.28 -13.11 -1.85
C GLY A 247 -4.92 -12.64 -3.15
N LEU A 248 -6.24 -12.77 -3.26
CA LEU A 248 -6.96 -12.45 -4.49
C LEU A 248 -6.66 -11.03 -5.00
N HIS A 249 -6.54 -10.05 -4.11
CA HIS A 249 -6.16 -8.67 -4.46
C HIS A 249 -4.81 -8.59 -5.17
N SER A 250 -3.77 -9.22 -4.61
CA SER A 250 -2.44 -9.29 -5.24
C SER A 250 -2.50 -9.93 -6.62
N ARG A 251 -3.30 -11.00 -6.75
CA ARG A 251 -3.49 -11.71 -8.03
C ARG A 251 -4.19 -10.85 -9.08
N ILE A 252 -5.23 -10.10 -8.69
CA ILE A 252 -5.94 -9.16 -9.57
C ILE A 252 -4.98 -8.07 -10.06
N GLY A 253 -4.23 -7.46 -9.14
CA GLY A 253 -3.25 -6.42 -9.47
C GLY A 253 -2.17 -6.94 -10.43
N ALA A 254 -1.64 -8.13 -10.17
CA ALA A 254 -0.64 -8.75 -11.01
C ALA A 254 -1.17 -9.10 -12.41
N LEU A 255 -2.41 -9.60 -12.54
CA LEU A 255 -3.03 -9.86 -13.85
C LEU A 255 -3.22 -8.57 -14.65
N ALA A 256 -3.68 -7.50 -14.01
CA ALA A 256 -3.79 -6.18 -14.62
C ALA A 256 -2.41 -5.64 -15.05
N LEU A 257 -1.36 -5.89 -14.27
CA LEU A 257 -0.01 -5.50 -14.63
C LEU A 257 0.53 -6.31 -15.82
N CYS A 258 0.26 -7.61 -15.88
CA CYS A 258 0.58 -8.44 -17.05
C CYS A 258 -0.07 -7.89 -18.33
N GLN A 259 -1.34 -7.45 -18.26
CA GLN A 259 -1.99 -6.75 -19.36
C GLN A 259 -1.19 -5.50 -19.76
N GLN A 260 -0.85 -4.64 -18.78
CA GLN A 260 -0.17 -3.38 -19.03
C GLN A 260 1.23 -3.56 -19.65
N MET A 261 1.96 -4.58 -19.19
CA MET A 261 3.28 -4.97 -19.72
C MET A 261 3.21 -5.74 -21.04
N GLN A 262 2.00 -6.07 -21.53
CA GLN A 262 1.78 -6.91 -22.72
C GLN A 262 2.39 -8.31 -22.57
N VAL A 263 2.39 -8.83 -21.35
CA VAL A 263 2.95 -10.14 -21.01
C VAL A 263 1.92 -11.23 -21.25
N ALA A 264 2.39 -12.29 -21.88
CA ALA A 264 1.60 -13.33 -22.48
C ALA A 264 2.06 -14.70 -21.98
N SER A 265 1.15 -15.47 -21.38
CA SER A 265 1.37 -16.89 -21.12
C SER A 265 0.05 -17.66 -21.23
N ASP A 266 0.15 -18.95 -21.55
CA ASP A 266 -1.03 -19.83 -21.62
C ASP A 266 -1.70 -19.96 -20.25
N ASP A 267 -0.92 -19.96 -19.18
CA ASP A 267 -1.41 -19.97 -17.80
C ASP A 267 -2.27 -18.74 -17.47
N LEU A 268 -1.87 -17.55 -17.93
CA LEU A 268 -2.65 -16.32 -17.72
C LEU A 268 -3.95 -16.32 -18.54
N VAL A 269 -3.92 -16.89 -19.75
CA VAL A 269 -5.14 -17.04 -20.56
C VAL A 269 -6.11 -18.01 -19.91
N ALA A 270 -5.63 -19.17 -19.46
CA ALA A 270 -6.44 -20.15 -18.74
C ALA A 270 -7.01 -19.57 -17.43
N LEU A 271 -6.19 -18.84 -16.66
CA LEU A 271 -6.61 -18.12 -15.47
C LEU A 271 -7.74 -17.12 -15.78
N ALA A 272 -7.55 -16.27 -16.79
CA ALA A 272 -8.53 -15.23 -17.14
C ALA A 272 -9.85 -15.82 -17.66
N LEU A 273 -9.82 -16.89 -18.46
CA LEU A 273 -11.04 -17.59 -18.90
C LEU A 273 -11.81 -18.19 -17.72
N ASN A 274 -11.09 -18.82 -16.78
CA ASN A 274 -11.68 -19.34 -15.56
C ASN A 274 -12.30 -18.20 -14.73
N TRP A 275 -11.57 -17.12 -14.50
CA TRP A 275 -12.07 -15.98 -13.72
C TRP A 275 -13.30 -15.32 -14.36
N GLN A 276 -13.34 -15.18 -15.68
CA GLN A 276 -14.47 -14.56 -16.38
C GLN A 276 -15.77 -15.35 -16.20
N THR A 277 -15.68 -16.68 -16.12
CA THR A 277 -16.84 -17.59 -16.01
C THR A 277 -17.21 -17.92 -14.57
N ASP A 278 -16.30 -17.71 -13.63
CA ASP A 278 -16.52 -17.95 -12.21
C ASP A 278 -17.38 -16.86 -11.56
N SER A 279 -18.67 -17.18 -11.38
CA SER A 279 -19.63 -16.30 -10.72
C SER A 279 -19.36 -16.07 -9.23
N THR A 280 -18.52 -16.89 -8.58
CA THR A 280 -18.18 -16.76 -7.16
C THR A 280 -17.11 -15.68 -6.91
N LEU A 281 -16.34 -15.32 -7.94
CA LEU A 281 -15.33 -14.27 -7.83
C LEU A 281 -15.97 -12.88 -7.77
N PRO A 282 -15.32 -11.92 -7.07
CA PRO A 282 -15.78 -10.55 -7.04
C PRO A 282 -15.63 -9.88 -8.40
N GLU A 283 -16.47 -8.89 -8.66
CA GLU A 283 -16.53 -8.18 -9.93
C GLU A 283 -15.18 -7.61 -10.42
N PRO A 284 -14.30 -7.05 -9.57
CA PRO A 284 -12.97 -6.61 -9.99
C PRO A 284 -12.12 -7.71 -10.65
N ALA A 285 -12.19 -8.96 -10.16
CA ALA A 285 -11.43 -10.07 -10.74
C ALA A 285 -11.90 -10.39 -12.16
N ARG A 286 -13.23 -10.46 -12.36
CA ARG A 286 -13.84 -10.71 -13.68
C ARG A 286 -13.52 -9.60 -14.68
N ARG A 287 -13.48 -8.35 -14.23
CA ARG A 287 -13.09 -7.21 -15.08
C ARG A 287 -11.62 -7.26 -15.48
N ALA A 288 -10.73 -7.55 -14.54
CA ALA A 288 -9.30 -7.71 -14.83
C ALA A 288 -9.07 -8.83 -15.87
N ALA A 289 -9.74 -9.98 -15.68
CA ALA A 289 -9.71 -11.08 -16.64
C ALA A 289 -10.22 -10.69 -18.03
N SER A 290 -11.38 -10.02 -18.10
CA SER A 290 -11.95 -9.57 -19.38
C SER A 290 -11.06 -8.55 -20.10
N ALA A 291 -10.42 -7.64 -19.35
CA ALA A 291 -9.47 -6.67 -19.89
C ALA A 291 -8.22 -7.36 -20.47
N TYR A 292 -7.68 -8.35 -19.74
CA TYR A 292 -6.55 -9.16 -20.20
C TYR A 292 -6.87 -9.89 -21.51
N LEU A 293 -8.01 -10.60 -21.57
CA LEU A 293 -8.44 -11.34 -22.78
C LEU A 293 -8.68 -10.41 -23.99
N SER A 294 -9.33 -9.25 -23.76
CA SER A 294 -9.65 -8.29 -24.82
C SER A 294 -8.42 -7.67 -25.48
N GLN A 295 -7.30 -7.60 -24.77
CA GLN A 295 -6.04 -7.12 -25.33
C GLN A 295 -5.43 -8.14 -26.30
N ARG A 296 -5.64 -9.44 -26.07
CA ARG A 296 -5.03 -10.54 -26.82
C ARG A 296 -5.73 -10.83 -28.14
N SER A 297 -6.97 -10.36 -28.29
CA SER A 297 -7.75 -10.48 -29.53
C SER A 297 -7.48 -9.35 -30.54
N ARG A 298 -6.57 -8.41 -30.26
CA ARG A 298 -6.20 -7.29 -31.12
C ARG A 298 -4.85 -7.52 -31.76
#